data_AF-A0A962MEN7-F1
#
_entry.id   AF-A0A962MEN7-F1
#
_cell.length_a   1.000
_cell.length_b   1.000
_cell.length_c   1.000
_cell.angle_alpha   90.00
_cell.angle_beta   90.00
_cell.angle_gamma   90.00
#
_symmetry.space_group_name_H-M   'P 1'
#
loop_
_entity.id
_entity.type
_entity.pdbx_description
1 polymer ?
#
loop_
_entity_poly.entity_id
_entity_poly.type
_entity_poly.pdbx_seq_one_letter_code
_entity_poly.pdbx_strand_id
1 'polypeptide(L)'
;MERLDVIFANRYIHACYQYQTGQTPTQSWVRAFDATERWWPIVLQHLLMGMNAHINLDLGIAAAETVPPDQLKNLKGDFNKINGVLASLVGGVQDELAEIWPVLGILNRYLGSVQKSIINFSMEKARDAAWSFAEELSPLSGPSRGEAIAEKDAMFARFSDVILHPGFTLSAVLKIIRLGERGTVRERIGILE
;
A
#
# COMPACT_ATOMS: atom_id res chain seq x y z
N MET A 1 0.59 14.50 -15.23
CA MET A 1 0.74 14.29 -13.78
C MET A 1 -0.58 14.45 -13.06
N GLU A 2 -1.23 15.61 -13.11
CA GLU A 2 -2.55 15.81 -12.47
C GLU A 2 -3.59 14.73 -12.80
N ARG A 3 -3.65 14.30 -14.07
CA ARG A 3 -4.55 13.20 -14.49
C ARG A 3 -4.23 11.87 -13.80
N LEU A 4 -2.94 11.52 -13.65
CA LEU A 4 -2.53 10.32 -12.94
C LEU A 4 -2.99 10.39 -11.48
N ASP A 5 -2.73 11.52 -10.82
CA ASP A 5 -3.07 11.73 -9.42
C ASP A 5 -4.58 11.62 -9.18
N VAL A 6 -5.40 12.21 -10.08
CA VAL A 6 -6.86 12.13 -10.02
C VAL A 6 -7.35 10.70 -10.23
N ILE A 7 -6.85 9.99 -11.25
CA ILE A 7 -7.25 8.59 -11.49
C ILE A 7 -6.85 7.71 -10.30
N PHE A 8 -5.62 7.91 -9.79
CA PHE A 8 -5.08 7.17 -8.67
C PHE A 8 -5.90 7.40 -7.39
N ALA A 9 -6.15 8.67 -7.01
CA ALA A 9 -6.98 8.99 -5.85
C ALA A 9 -8.41 8.45 -5.98
N ASN A 10 -9.02 8.58 -7.16
CA ASN A 10 -10.37 8.08 -7.40
C ASN A 10 -10.47 6.56 -7.25
N ARG A 11 -9.40 5.79 -7.52
CA ARG A 11 -9.41 4.34 -7.32
C ARG A 11 -9.63 3.98 -5.85
N TYR A 12 -8.92 4.65 -4.94
CA TYR A 12 -9.13 4.49 -3.50
C TYR A 12 -10.52 4.93 -3.06
N ILE A 13 -10.95 6.14 -3.48
CA ILE A 13 -12.26 6.69 -3.11
C ILE A 13 -13.38 5.75 -3.57
N HIS A 14 -13.28 5.20 -4.79
CA HIS A 14 -14.22 4.22 -5.30
C HIS A 14 -14.20 2.92 -4.49
N ALA A 15 -13.03 2.39 -4.14
CA ALA A 15 -12.93 1.19 -3.33
C ALA A 15 -13.57 1.38 -1.95
N CYS A 16 -13.34 2.53 -1.30
CA CYS A 16 -13.99 2.89 -0.04
C CYS A 16 -15.50 3.00 -0.19
N TYR A 17 -15.98 3.70 -1.22
CA TYR A 17 -17.41 3.84 -1.50
C TYR A 17 -18.07 2.48 -1.71
N GLN A 18 -17.45 1.60 -2.50
CA GLN A 18 -17.95 0.26 -2.74
C GLN A 18 -18.09 -0.51 -1.43
N TYR A 19 -17.02 -0.57 -0.64
CA TYR A 19 -17.01 -1.28 0.64
C TYR A 19 -18.09 -0.74 1.60
N GLN A 20 -18.18 0.58 1.76
CA GLN A 20 -19.14 1.22 2.67
C GLN A 20 -20.61 1.08 2.24
N THR A 21 -20.87 0.91 0.94
CA THR A 21 -22.23 0.72 0.40
C THR A 21 -22.60 -0.76 0.22
N GLY A 22 -21.79 -1.69 0.72
CA GLY A 22 -22.02 -3.12 0.63
C GLY A 22 -21.74 -3.73 -0.76
N GLN A 23 -21.11 -2.97 -1.66
CA GLN A 23 -20.56 -3.49 -2.91
C GLN A 23 -19.17 -4.08 -2.68
N THR A 24 -18.71 -4.92 -3.60
CA THR A 24 -17.41 -5.59 -3.47
C THR A 24 -16.36 -4.85 -4.31
N PRO A 25 -15.36 -4.19 -3.68
CA PRO A 25 -14.19 -3.68 -4.39
C PRO A 25 -13.28 -4.84 -4.85
N THR A 26 -12.11 -4.53 -5.39
CA THR A 26 -11.11 -5.56 -5.71
C THR A 26 -10.74 -6.38 -4.47
N GLN A 27 -10.35 -7.63 -4.64
CA GLN A 27 -10.08 -8.55 -3.53
C GLN A 27 -8.95 -8.05 -2.64
N SER A 28 -7.92 -7.43 -3.22
CA SER A 28 -6.85 -6.77 -2.47
C SER A 28 -7.38 -5.68 -1.52
N TRP A 29 -8.34 -4.86 -1.98
CA TRP A 29 -9.02 -3.87 -1.15
C TRP A 29 -9.94 -4.50 -0.11
N VAL A 30 -10.71 -5.54 -0.45
CA VAL A 30 -11.52 -6.30 0.53
C VAL A 30 -10.63 -6.80 1.66
N ARG A 31 -9.49 -7.44 1.34
CA ARG A 31 -8.54 -7.92 2.36
C ARG A 31 -8.01 -6.79 3.24
N ALA A 32 -7.73 -5.62 2.67
CA ALA A 32 -7.27 -4.46 3.42
C ALA A 32 -8.35 -3.92 4.37
N PHE A 33 -9.59 -3.77 3.90
CA PHE A 33 -10.71 -3.28 4.71
C PHE A 33 -11.13 -4.29 5.77
N ASP A 34 -11.28 -5.58 5.44
CA ASP A 34 -11.58 -6.64 6.40
C ASP A 34 -10.53 -6.73 7.51
N ALA A 35 -9.26 -6.44 7.20
CA ALA A 35 -8.20 -6.43 8.21
C ALA A 35 -8.46 -5.34 9.26
N THR A 36 -9.08 -4.21 8.91
CA THR A 36 -9.40 -3.12 9.85
C THR A 36 -10.42 -3.50 10.92
N GLU A 37 -11.26 -4.51 10.64
CA GLU A 37 -12.23 -5.05 11.60
C GLU A 37 -11.60 -6.00 12.62
N ARG A 38 -10.34 -6.40 12.39
CA ARG A 38 -9.61 -7.32 13.25
C ARG A 38 -8.76 -6.56 14.27
N TRP A 39 -8.78 -7.03 15.50
CA TRP A 39 -8.01 -6.40 16.57
C TRP A 39 -6.51 -6.74 16.52
N TRP A 40 -6.10 -7.87 15.95
CA TRP A 40 -4.72 -8.36 16.04
C TRP A 40 -3.69 -7.66 15.14
N PRO A 41 -4.01 -7.25 13.89
CA PRO A 41 -3.04 -6.56 13.06
C PRO A 41 -2.55 -5.26 13.70
N ILE A 42 -1.26 -5.02 13.60
CA ILE A 42 -0.63 -3.77 14.08
C ILE A 42 -0.82 -2.65 13.05
N VAL A 43 -0.58 -1.39 13.46
CA VAL A 43 -0.70 -0.22 12.57
C VAL A 43 0.12 -0.41 11.29
N LEU A 44 1.36 -0.90 11.41
CA LEU A 44 2.22 -1.17 10.26
C LEU A 44 1.62 -2.21 9.29
N GLN A 45 0.94 -3.25 9.79
CA GLN A 45 0.30 -4.24 8.93
C GLN A 45 -0.88 -3.61 8.17
N HIS A 46 -1.69 -2.75 8.81
CA HIS A 46 -2.75 -2.02 8.12
C HIS A 46 -2.18 -1.09 7.02
N LEU A 47 -1.09 -0.39 7.30
CA LEU A 47 -0.40 0.44 6.31
C LEU A 47 0.08 -0.38 5.13
N LEU A 48 0.78 -1.49 5.38
CA LEU A 48 1.28 -2.37 4.33
C LEU A 48 0.14 -2.99 3.50
N MET A 49 -1.00 -3.30 4.12
CA MET A 49 -2.19 -3.79 3.41
C MET A 49 -2.77 -2.73 2.47
N GLY A 50 -2.90 -1.49 2.94
CA GLY A 50 -3.35 -0.36 2.10
C GLY A 50 -2.36 -0.06 0.97
N MET A 51 -1.06 -0.09 1.25
CA MET A 51 -0.01 0.06 0.23
C MET A 51 -0.05 -1.08 -0.80
N ASN A 52 -0.32 -2.30 -0.38
CA ASN A 52 -0.41 -3.43 -1.29
C ASN A 52 -1.58 -3.29 -2.26
N ALA A 53 -2.77 -2.87 -1.80
CA ALA A 53 -3.92 -2.64 -2.68
C ALA A 53 -3.71 -1.36 -3.53
N HIS A 54 -3.33 -0.26 -2.89
CA HIS A 54 -3.28 1.04 -3.55
C HIS A 54 -2.03 1.20 -4.44
N ILE A 55 -0.83 0.93 -3.91
CA ILE A 55 0.41 1.15 -4.68
C ILE A 55 0.65 0.03 -5.68
N ASN A 56 0.47 -1.24 -5.31
CA ASN A 56 0.84 -2.32 -6.25
C ASN A 56 -0.19 -2.53 -7.35
N LEU A 57 -1.50 -2.41 -7.05
CA LEU A 57 -2.57 -2.59 -8.03
C LEU A 57 -3.03 -1.26 -8.64
N ASP A 58 -3.56 -0.34 -7.83
CA ASP A 58 -4.23 0.86 -8.38
C ASP A 58 -3.26 1.78 -9.12
N LEU A 59 -2.02 1.93 -8.65
CA LEU A 59 -1.04 2.81 -9.31
C LEU A 59 -0.67 2.32 -10.72
N GLY A 60 -0.54 1.00 -10.90
CA GLY A 60 -0.26 0.41 -12.22
C GLY A 60 -1.43 0.60 -13.18
N ILE A 61 -2.66 0.42 -12.69
CA ILE A 61 -3.88 0.69 -13.46
C ILE A 61 -3.97 2.17 -13.83
N ALA A 62 -3.76 3.06 -12.86
CA ALA A 62 -3.83 4.50 -13.06
C ALA A 62 -2.79 4.99 -14.07
N ALA A 63 -1.55 4.48 -13.99
CA ALA A 63 -0.51 4.79 -14.98
C ALA A 63 -0.90 4.33 -16.39
N ALA A 64 -1.44 3.13 -16.54
CA ALA A 64 -1.93 2.60 -17.82
C ALA A 64 -3.15 3.36 -18.38
N GLU A 65 -3.95 4.04 -17.55
CA GLU A 65 -5.13 4.82 -17.95
C GLU A 65 -4.84 6.31 -18.18
N THR A 66 -3.69 6.78 -17.72
CA THR A 66 -3.32 8.19 -17.80
C THR A 66 -3.02 8.61 -19.23
N VAL A 67 -2.33 7.75 -19.99
CA VAL A 67 -1.89 8.04 -21.36
C VAL A 67 -2.15 6.85 -22.29
N PRO A 68 -2.28 7.09 -23.61
CA PRO A 68 -2.30 6.03 -24.61
C PRO A 68 -1.02 5.14 -24.56
N PRO A 69 -1.08 3.89 -25.07
CA PRO A 69 0.03 2.94 -24.93
C PRO A 69 1.35 3.39 -25.56
N ASP A 70 1.30 4.13 -26.67
CA ASP A 70 2.46 4.71 -27.35
C ASP A 70 3.16 5.79 -26.51
N GLN A 71 2.46 6.41 -25.57
CA GLN A 71 2.96 7.49 -24.72
C GLN A 71 3.34 7.04 -23.31
N LEU A 72 3.05 5.79 -22.93
CA LEU A 72 3.33 5.28 -21.58
C LEU A 72 4.80 5.47 -21.21
N LYS A 73 5.75 5.17 -22.12
CA LYS A 73 7.18 5.33 -21.85
C LYS A 73 7.58 6.77 -21.48
N ASN A 74 6.89 7.77 -22.02
CA ASN A 74 7.15 9.18 -21.71
C ASN A 74 6.72 9.54 -20.28
N LEU A 75 5.74 8.81 -19.72
CA LEU A 75 5.30 8.98 -18.33
C LEU A 75 6.31 8.46 -17.31
N LYS A 76 7.21 7.54 -17.69
CA LYS A 76 8.16 6.87 -16.78
C LYS A 76 9.02 7.84 -15.99
N GLY A 77 9.49 8.91 -16.65
CA GLY A 77 10.32 9.93 -16.02
C GLY A 77 9.61 10.63 -14.87
N ASP A 78 8.35 11.01 -15.07
CA ASP A 78 7.58 11.69 -14.04
C ASP A 78 7.02 10.73 -12.99
N PHE A 79 6.67 9.51 -13.38
CA PHE A 79 6.36 8.41 -12.46
C PHE A 79 7.52 8.20 -11.47
N ASN A 80 8.76 8.17 -11.95
CA ASN A 80 9.94 8.03 -11.10
C ASN A 80 10.23 9.26 -10.22
N LYS A 81 9.86 10.48 -10.65
CA LYS A 81 10.01 11.68 -9.80
C LYS A 81 9.07 11.65 -8.60
N ILE A 82 7.82 11.21 -8.79
CA ILE A 82 6.89 10.94 -7.68
C ILE A 82 7.53 9.95 -6.70
N ASN A 83 8.28 8.96 -7.20
CA ASN A 83 8.93 7.98 -6.33
C ASN A 83 9.89 8.62 -5.33
N GLY A 84 10.70 9.57 -5.82
CA GLY A 84 11.66 10.31 -4.99
C GLY A 84 10.97 11.18 -3.94
N VAL A 85 9.88 11.87 -4.32
CA VAL A 85 9.13 12.74 -3.40
C VAL A 85 8.44 11.93 -2.32
N LEU A 86 7.64 10.91 -2.66
CA LEU A 86 6.98 10.11 -1.62
C LEU A 86 7.99 9.32 -0.76
N ALA A 87 9.12 8.84 -1.31
CA ALA A 87 10.15 8.19 -0.50
C ALA A 87 10.74 9.14 0.56
N SER A 88 10.82 10.44 0.26
CA SER A 88 11.22 11.45 1.25
C SER A 88 10.17 11.67 2.36
N LEU A 89 8.88 11.48 2.07
CA LEU A 89 7.78 11.61 3.04
C LEU A 89 7.65 10.40 3.97
N VAL A 90 7.98 9.19 3.48
CA VAL A 90 7.99 7.94 4.27
C VAL A 90 8.92 8.01 5.48
N GLY A 91 9.95 8.86 5.44
CA GLY A 91 10.79 9.15 6.59
C GLY A 91 10.03 9.80 7.76
N GLY A 92 9.12 10.73 7.48
CA GLY A 92 8.32 11.43 8.51
C GLY A 92 7.27 10.53 9.15
N VAL A 93 6.56 9.73 8.34
CA VAL A 93 5.57 8.74 8.83
C VAL A 93 6.20 7.73 9.80
N GLN A 94 7.49 7.41 9.64
CA GLN A 94 8.19 6.51 10.56
C GLN A 94 8.51 7.15 11.91
N ASP A 95 8.84 8.44 11.92
CA ASP A 95 9.09 9.18 13.15
C ASP A 95 7.77 9.35 13.94
N GLU A 96 6.67 9.63 13.25
CA GLU A 96 5.31 9.69 13.81
C GLU A 96 4.84 8.31 14.34
N LEU A 97 5.12 7.22 13.62
CA LEU A 97 4.84 5.85 14.09
C LEU A 97 5.63 5.47 15.35
N ALA A 98 6.82 6.04 15.54
CA ALA A 98 7.60 5.82 16.76
C ALA A 98 6.99 6.51 17.99
N GLU A 99 6.22 7.60 17.79
CA GLU A 99 5.45 8.26 18.85
C GLU A 99 4.20 7.46 19.26
N ILE A 100 3.53 6.83 18.29
CA ILE A 100 2.39 5.93 18.54
C ILE A 100 2.82 4.71 19.36
N TRP A 101 4.09 4.33 19.29
CA TRP A 101 4.60 3.11 19.90
C TRP A 101 5.93 3.32 20.67
N PRO A 102 5.88 3.63 21.98
CA PRO A 102 7.08 3.87 22.80
C PRO A 102 8.05 2.68 22.85
N VAL A 103 7.53 1.45 22.78
CA VAL A 103 8.34 0.22 22.72
C VAL A 103 8.97 0.02 21.32
N LEU A 104 8.34 0.51 20.23
CA LEU A 104 9.04 0.68 18.95
C LEU A 104 10.13 1.71 19.11
N GLY A 105 9.90 2.86 19.75
CA GLY A 105 10.95 3.86 19.97
C GLY A 105 12.22 3.28 20.63
N ILE A 106 12.06 2.32 21.55
CA ILE A 106 13.17 1.58 22.16
C ILE A 106 13.81 0.60 21.16
N LEU A 107 13.02 -0.20 20.43
CA LEU A 107 13.51 -1.11 19.38
C LEU A 107 14.20 -0.35 18.22
N ASN A 108 13.66 0.80 17.82
CA ASN A 108 14.10 1.70 16.76
C ASN A 108 15.48 2.29 17.10
N ARG A 109 15.76 2.52 18.38
CA ARG A 109 17.11 2.90 18.86
C ARG A 109 18.17 1.82 18.58
N TYR A 110 17.77 0.56 18.42
CA TYR A 110 18.66 -0.57 18.11
C TYR A 110 18.52 -1.12 16.67
N LEU A 111 17.37 -0.92 16.00
CA LEU A 111 17.00 -1.52 14.70
C LEU A 111 16.57 -0.50 13.64
N GLY A 112 16.60 0.81 13.92
CA GLY A 112 15.91 1.82 13.11
C GLY A 112 16.42 1.99 11.68
N SER A 113 17.70 1.75 11.43
CA SER A 113 18.24 1.76 10.06
C SER A 113 17.68 0.59 9.22
N VAL A 114 17.36 -0.54 9.84
CA VAL A 114 16.88 -1.75 9.19
C VAL A 114 15.40 -1.61 8.83
N GLN A 115 14.56 -1.11 9.74
CA GLN A 115 13.15 -0.91 9.47
C GLN A 115 12.92 0.17 8.39
N LYS A 116 13.66 1.29 8.46
CA LYS A 116 13.66 2.34 7.44
C LYS A 116 14.10 1.82 6.07
N SER A 117 15.14 0.99 6.05
CA SER A 117 15.61 0.35 4.81
C SER A 117 14.58 -0.63 4.25
N ILE A 118 13.90 -1.41 5.09
CA ILE A 118 12.87 -2.36 4.65
C ILE A 118 11.67 -1.62 4.06
N ILE A 119 11.18 -0.57 4.70
CA ILE A 119 10.03 0.19 4.21
C ILE A 119 10.39 0.92 2.91
N ASN A 120 11.56 1.57 2.84
CA ASN A 120 12.00 2.24 1.62
C ASN A 120 12.23 1.25 0.47
N PHE A 121 12.87 0.11 0.75
CA PHE A 121 13.06 -0.96 -0.23
C PHE A 121 11.71 -1.56 -0.69
N SER A 122 10.77 -1.76 0.24
CA SER A 122 9.41 -2.22 -0.06
C SER A 122 8.66 -1.22 -0.94
N MET A 123 8.87 0.09 -0.75
CA MET A 123 8.24 1.14 -1.55
C MET A 123 8.81 1.24 -2.96
N GLU A 124 10.13 1.12 -3.11
CA GLU A 124 10.76 1.05 -4.43
C GLU A 124 10.26 -0.17 -5.22
N LYS A 125 10.29 -1.35 -4.58
CA LYS A 125 9.80 -2.60 -5.19
C LYS A 125 8.32 -2.57 -5.55
N ALA A 126 7.48 -2.01 -4.67
CA ALA A 126 6.05 -1.84 -4.93
C ALA A 126 5.79 -1.03 -6.20
N ARG A 127 6.55 0.04 -6.40
CA ARG A 127 6.38 0.94 -7.56
C ARG A 127 6.98 0.39 -8.83
N ASP A 128 8.11 -0.30 -8.75
CA ASP A 128 8.64 -1.05 -9.89
C ASP A 128 7.61 -2.08 -10.37
N ALA A 129 6.98 -2.79 -9.44
CA ALA A 129 5.92 -3.75 -9.77
C ALA A 129 4.69 -3.06 -10.39
N ALA A 130 4.27 -1.90 -9.87
CA ALA A 130 3.20 -1.12 -10.46
C ALA A 130 3.54 -0.61 -11.87
N TRP A 131 4.80 -0.18 -12.11
CA TRP A 131 5.27 0.22 -13.43
C TRP A 131 5.25 -0.95 -14.42
N SER A 132 5.80 -2.10 -14.03
CA SER A 132 5.76 -3.31 -14.86
C SER A 132 4.32 -3.72 -15.16
N PHE A 133 3.42 -3.62 -14.18
CA PHE A 133 2.01 -3.90 -14.43
C PHE A 133 1.37 -2.89 -15.38
N ALA A 134 1.73 -1.61 -15.29
CA ALA A 134 1.26 -0.60 -16.25
C ALA A 134 1.71 -0.93 -17.68
N GLU A 135 2.96 -1.37 -17.85
CA GLU A 135 3.51 -1.79 -19.15
C GLU A 135 2.77 -3.02 -19.72
N GLU A 136 2.44 -3.99 -18.87
CA GLU A 136 1.65 -5.18 -19.24
C GLU A 136 0.20 -4.80 -19.61
N LEU A 137 -0.41 -3.90 -18.84
CA LEU A 137 -1.83 -3.59 -18.93
C LEU A 137 -2.16 -2.57 -20.03
N SER A 138 -1.27 -1.62 -20.30
CA SER A 138 -1.48 -0.54 -21.26
C SER A 138 -1.86 -1.01 -22.68
N PRO A 139 -1.21 -2.01 -23.31
CA PRO A 139 -1.60 -2.46 -24.64
C PRO A 139 -2.91 -3.27 -24.68
N LEU A 140 -3.46 -3.68 -23.53
CA LEU A 140 -4.66 -4.50 -23.45
C LEU A 140 -5.94 -3.65 -23.48
N SER A 141 -7.00 -4.21 -24.07
CA SER A 141 -8.32 -3.56 -24.16
C SER A 141 -9.45 -4.57 -24.01
N GLY A 142 -10.63 -4.10 -23.59
CA GLY A 142 -11.82 -4.96 -23.46
C GLY A 142 -11.63 -6.10 -22.44
N PRO A 143 -12.10 -7.32 -22.73
CA PRO A 143 -12.08 -8.45 -21.78
C PRO A 143 -10.67 -8.82 -21.28
N SER A 144 -9.66 -8.81 -22.15
CA SER A 144 -8.29 -9.20 -21.78
C SER A 144 -7.67 -8.25 -20.75
N ARG A 145 -8.03 -6.96 -20.81
CA ARG A 145 -7.63 -5.98 -19.79
C ARG A 145 -8.26 -6.30 -18.43
N GLY A 146 -9.55 -6.65 -18.42
CA GLY A 146 -10.26 -7.03 -17.19
C GLY A 146 -9.69 -8.30 -16.55
N GLU A 147 -9.35 -9.30 -17.36
CA GLU A 147 -8.70 -10.54 -16.91
C GLU A 147 -7.32 -10.26 -16.29
N ALA A 148 -6.49 -9.44 -16.94
CA ALA A 148 -5.18 -9.07 -16.41
C ALA A 148 -5.27 -8.34 -15.05
N ILE A 149 -6.27 -7.46 -14.89
CA ILE A 149 -6.54 -6.80 -13.60
C ILE A 149 -6.97 -7.81 -12.55
N ALA A 150 -7.90 -8.71 -12.88
CA ALA A 150 -8.39 -9.71 -11.94
C ALA A 150 -7.29 -10.69 -11.50
N GLU A 151 -6.43 -11.12 -12.42
CA GLU A 151 -5.29 -11.97 -12.11
C GLU A 151 -4.30 -11.28 -11.16
N LYS A 152 -3.95 -10.02 -11.46
CA LYS A 152 -3.02 -9.25 -10.63
C LYS A 152 -3.63 -8.93 -9.26
N ASP A 153 -4.91 -8.61 -9.20
CA ASP A 153 -5.65 -8.42 -7.95
C ASP A 153 -5.63 -9.69 -7.09
N ALA A 154 -5.91 -10.86 -7.68
CA ALA A 154 -5.84 -12.13 -6.95
C ALA A 154 -4.43 -12.43 -6.42
N MET A 155 -3.38 -12.03 -7.15
CA MET A 155 -1.98 -12.13 -6.68
C MET A 155 -1.74 -11.25 -5.44
N PHE A 156 -2.14 -9.98 -5.48
CA PHE A 156 -1.95 -9.07 -4.35
C PHE A 156 -2.86 -9.42 -3.17
N ALA A 157 -4.06 -9.93 -3.40
CA ALA A 157 -4.93 -10.46 -2.36
C ALA A 157 -4.29 -11.66 -1.63
N ARG A 158 -3.54 -12.52 -2.33
CA ARG A 158 -2.75 -13.59 -1.68
C ARG A 158 -1.54 -13.03 -0.93
N PHE A 159 -0.90 -11.98 -1.45
CA PHE A 159 0.22 -11.34 -0.76
C PHE A 159 -0.20 -10.72 0.59
N SER A 160 -1.46 -10.31 0.74
CA SER A 160 -2.02 -9.90 2.03
C SER A 160 -1.86 -10.95 3.13
N ASP A 161 -1.90 -12.24 2.80
CA ASP A 161 -1.72 -13.29 3.80
C ASP A 161 -0.27 -13.32 4.33
N VAL A 162 0.72 -12.96 3.49
CA VAL A 162 2.13 -12.81 3.90
C VAL A 162 2.30 -11.62 4.85
N ILE A 163 1.60 -10.51 4.57
CA ILE A 163 1.62 -9.32 5.44
C ILE A 163 0.98 -9.63 6.80
N LEU A 164 -0.14 -10.34 6.81
CA LEU A 164 -0.89 -10.65 8.03
C LEU A 164 -0.27 -11.80 8.83
N HIS A 165 0.40 -12.75 8.17
CA HIS A 165 0.94 -13.96 8.77
C HIS A 165 2.37 -14.27 8.30
N PRO A 166 3.36 -13.42 8.64
CA PRO A 166 4.73 -13.53 8.12
C PRO A 166 5.56 -14.67 8.77
N GLY A 167 4.91 -15.72 9.29
CA GLY A 167 5.54 -16.84 9.98
C GLY A 167 5.41 -16.79 11.51
N PHE A 168 5.66 -17.92 12.18
CA PHE A 168 5.36 -18.10 13.61
C PHE A 168 6.10 -17.12 14.52
N THR A 169 7.43 -16.99 14.34
CA THR A 169 8.29 -16.15 15.19
C THR A 169 7.93 -14.67 15.05
N LEU A 170 7.83 -14.19 13.81
CA LEU A 170 7.48 -12.80 13.54
C LEU A 170 6.05 -12.48 13.97
N SER A 171 5.09 -13.41 13.77
CA SER A 171 3.72 -13.25 14.26
C SER A 171 3.65 -13.14 15.79
N ALA A 172 4.47 -13.91 16.52
CA ALA A 172 4.54 -13.79 17.98
C ALA A 172 5.05 -12.42 18.43
N VAL A 173 6.09 -11.90 17.76
CA VAL A 173 6.60 -10.54 17.98
C VAL A 173 5.50 -9.51 17.70
N LEU A 174 4.82 -9.60 16.54
CA LEU A 174 3.73 -8.68 16.17
C LEU A 174 2.57 -8.68 17.17
N LYS A 175 2.25 -9.81 17.80
CA LYS A 175 1.23 -9.84 18.88
C LYS A 175 1.67 -9.09 20.13
N ILE A 176 2.94 -9.22 20.53
CA ILE A 176 3.51 -8.46 21.65
C ILE A 176 3.46 -6.96 21.33
N ILE A 177 3.79 -6.61 20.09
CA ILE A 177 3.71 -5.25 19.57
C ILE A 177 2.28 -4.71 19.70
N ARG A 178 1.28 -5.47 19.22
CA ARG A 178 -0.12 -5.06 19.26
C ARG A 178 -0.61 -4.75 20.69
N LEU A 179 -0.19 -5.56 21.67
CA LEU A 179 -0.52 -5.33 23.08
C LEU A 179 0.10 -4.03 23.63
N GLY A 180 1.20 -3.56 23.03
CA GLY A 180 1.86 -2.31 23.38
C GLY A 180 1.33 -1.08 22.63
N GLU A 181 0.58 -1.24 21.54
CA GLU A 181 -0.01 -0.13 20.80
C GLU A 181 -1.14 0.50 21.61
N ARG A 182 -0.99 1.76 22.02
CA ARG A 182 -2.00 2.52 22.77
C ARG A 182 -2.79 3.45 21.84
N GLY A 183 -3.85 4.04 22.37
CA GLY A 183 -4.66 5.04 21.66
C GLY A 183 -5.69 4.44 20.69
N THR A 184 -6.78 5.17 20.53
CA THR A 184 -7.85 4.98 19.55
C THR A 184 -7.35 5.30 18.14
N VAL A 185 -8.08 4.84 17.11
CA VAL A 185 -7.81 5.22 15.71
C VAL A 185 -7.72 6.74 15.54
N ARG A 186 -8.59 7.50 16.22
CA ARG A 186 -8.58 8.97 16.20
C ARG A 186 -7.29 9.56 16.77
N GLU A 187 -6.83 9.07 17.91
CA GLU A 187 -5.59 9.55 18.53
C GLU A 187 -4.38 9.22 17.67
N ARG A 188 -4.39 8.06 16.99
CA ARG A 188 -3.33 7.67 16.06
C ARG A 188 -3.32 8.53 14.80
N ILE A 189 -4.49 8.85 14.24
CA ILE A 189 -4.59 9.76 13.08
C ILE A 189 -4.09 11.15 13.47
N GLY A 190 -4.44 11.67 14.65
CA GLY A 190 -3.96 12.98 15.11
C GLY A 190 -2.46 13.06 15.41
N ILE A 191 -1.74 11.94 15.41
CA ILE A 191 -0.26 11.92 15.48
C ILE A 191 0.36 11.91 14.06
N LEU A 192 -0.41 11.52 13.04
CA LEU A 192 0.02 11.42 11.63
C LEU A 192 -0.35 12.66 10.80
N GLU A 193 -0.92 13.70 11.41
CA GLU A 193 -1.28 15.01 10.82
C GLU A 193 -0.34 16.11 11.32
#